data_AF-A0A1Y0VXX9-F1
#
_entry.id   AF-A0A1Y0VXX9-F1
#
_cell.length_a   1.000
_cell.length_b   1.000
_cell.length_c   1.000
_cell.angle_alpha   90.00
_cell.angle_beta   90.00
_cell.angle_gamma   90.00
#
_symmetry.space_group_name_H-M   'P 1'
#
loop_
_entity.id
_entity.type
_entity.pdbx_description
1 polymer ?
#
loop_
_entity_poly.entity_id
_entity_poly.type
_entity_poly.pdbx_seq_one_letter_code
_entity_poly.pdbx_strand_id
1 'polypeptide(L)'
;MNWHLVFILIGVIKMKITIGNILKQTRQSQGLTQKAVADGICSQAMLSSLEHNKYIPNAQLIIALCQRLSISLEQLNLAENYAISNDKN
;
A
#
# COMPACT_ATOMS: atom_id res chain seq x y z
N MET A 1 12.52 -23.79 -15.62
CA MET A 1 11.22 -23.18 -16.00
C MET A 1 11.13 -21.83 -15.30
N ASN A 2 11.47 -20.75 -16.00
CA ASN A 2 11.60 -19.41 -15.41
C ASN A 2 10.21 -18.79 -15.19
N TRP A 3 9.65 -18.99 -14.00
CA TRP A 3 8.37 -18.42 -13.56
C TRP A 3 8.32 -16.88 -13.63
N HIS A 4 9.49 -16.24 -13.79
CA HIS A 4 9.64 -14.79 -13.90
C HIS A 4 9.03 -14.17 -15.18
N LEU A 5 8.86 -14.97 -16.26
CA LEU A 5 8.32 -14.47 -17.54
C LEU A 5 6.81 -14.61 -17.67
N VAL A 6 6.17 -15.53 -16.93
CA VAL A 6 4.71 -15.75 -17.00
C VAL A 6 3.93 -14.59 -16.37
N PHE A 7 4.54 -13.89 -15.40
CA PHE A 7 3.91 -12.77 -14.70
C PHE A 7 3.89 -11.45 -15.46
N ILE A 8 4.68 -11.29 -16.53
CA ILE A 8 4.82 -9.99 -17.23
C ILE A 8 3.69 -9.75 -18.26
N LEU A 9 2.91 -10.78 -18.63
CA LEU A 9 1.89 -10.69 -19.69
C LEU A 9 0.43 -10.58 -19.21
N ILE A 10 0.13 -10.71 -17.92
CA ILE A 10 -1.25 -10.75 -17.43
C ILE A 10 -1.63 -9.44 -16.74
N GLY A 11 -2.36 -8.58 -17.45
CA GLY A 11 -3.35 -7.72 -16.79
C GLY A 11 -3.05 -6.22 -16.80
N VAL A 12 -3.24 -5.58 -17.95
CA VAL A 12 -3.67 -4.17 -17.99
C VAL A 12 -5.16 -4.12 -17.60
N ILE A 13 -5.50 -4.56 -16.39
CA ILE A 13 -6.84 -4.47 -15.83
C ILE A 13 -6.92 -3.09 -15.15
N LYS A 14 -7.88 -2.26 -15.55
CA LYS A 14 -8.21 -1.00 -14.87
C LYS A 14 -8.50 -1.28 -13.38
N MET A 15 -7.48 -1.18 -12.54
CA MET A 15 -7.64 -1.25 -11.10
C MET A 15 -8.10 0.12 -10.60
N LYS A 16 -9.16 0.11 -9.79
CA LYS A 16 -9.42 1.21 -8.86
C LYS A 16 -8.18 1.33 -7.97
N ILE A 17 -7.40 2.39 -8.14
CA ILE A 17 -6.20 2.64 -7.35
C ILE A 17 -6.67 2.99 -5.95
N THR A 18 -6.52 2.06 -5.01
CA THR A 18 -6.75 2.31 -3.59
C THR A 18 -5.42 2.42 -2.86
N ILE A 19 -5.42 2.99 -1.67
CA ILE A 19 -4.21 3.08 -0.84
C ILE A 19 -3.57 1.71 -0.58
N GLY A 20 -4.38 0.67 -0.36
CA GLY A 20 -3.89 -0.70 -0.18
C GLY A 20 -3.17 -1.23 -1.41
N ASN A 21 -3.66 -0.90 -2.61
CA ASN A 21 -3.01 -1.27 -3.87
C ASN A 21 -1.68 -0.54 -4.05
N ILE A 22 -1.62 0.77 -3.74
CA ILE A 22 -0.37 1.54 -3.81
C ILE A 22 0.68 0.95 -2.88
N LEU A 23 0.32 0.73 -1.61
CA LEU A 23 1.24 0.14 -0.63
C LEU A 23 1.77 -1.22 -1.08
N LYS A 24 0.89 -2.08 -1.62
CA LYS A 24 1.27 -3.39 -2.16
C LYS A 24 2.26 -3.26 -3.31
N GLN A 25 1.96 -2.39 -4.28
CA GLN A 25 2.80 -2.21 -5.47
C GLN A 25 4.18 -1.65 -5.09
N THR A 26 4.23 -0.61 -4.27
CA THR A 26 5.50 -0.02 -3.83
C THR A 26 6.32 -1.02 -3.02
N ARG A 27 5.69 -1.78 -2.12
CA ARG A 27 6.37 -2.84 -1.37
C ARG A 27 6.97 -3.89 -2.31
N GLN A 28 6.20 -4.33 -3.30
CA GLN A 28 6.65 -5.34 -4.26
C GLN A 28 7.78 -4.81 -5.17
N SER A 29 7.71 -3.56 -5.61
CA SER A 29 8.78 -2.95 -6.40
C SER A 29 10.08 -2.79 -5.61
N GLN A 30 10.00 -2.64 -4.28
CA GLN A 30 11.15 -2.62 -3.38
C GLN A 30 11.63 -4.02 -2.94
N GLY A 31 10.94 -5.10 -3.35
CA GLY A 31 11.30 -6.46 -2.97
C GLY A 31 11.07 -6.79 -1.48
N LEU A 32 10.28 -5.97 -0.78
CA LEU A 32 10.06 -6.12 0.66
C LEU A 32 8.95 -7.12 0.98
N THR A 33 9.08 -7.86 2.07
CA THR A 33 8.00 -8.71 2.58
C THR A 33 6.98 -7.90 3.38
N GLN A 34 5.74 -8.39 3.48
CA GLN A 34 4.74 -7.74 4.34
C GLN A 34 5.19 -7.69 5.81
N LYS A 35 5.91 -8.71 6.29
CA LYS A 35 6.47 -8.72 7.65
C LYS A 35 7.48 -7.59 7.85
N ALA A 36 8.37 -7.35 6.87
CA ALA A 36 9.37 -6.29 6.96
C ALA A 36 8.75 -4.87 6.97
N VAL A 37 7.70 -4.66 6.20
CA VAL A 37 6.99 -3.36 6.19
C VAL A 37 6.13 -3.18 7.45
N ALA A 38 5.49 -4.25 7.92
CA ALA A 38 4.65 -4.21 9.11
C ALA A 38 5.46 -4.09 10.42
N ASP A 39 6.74 -4.46 10.41
CA ASP A 39 7.58 -4.47 11.61
C ASP A 39 7.62 -3.12 12.34
N GLY A 40 7.27 -3.15 13.62
CA GLY A 40 7.13 -1.97 14.48
C GLY A 40 5.94 -1.05 14.18
N ILE A 41 5.06 -1.41 13.23
CA ILE A 41 3.91 -0.60 12.80
C ILE A 41 2.59 -1.35 13.03
N CYS A 42 2.46 -2.57 12.52
CA CYS A 42 1.26 -3.38 12.65
C CYS A 42 1.57 -4.88 12.51
N SER A 43 0.55 -5.74 12.57
CA SER A 43 0.74 -7.16 12.27
C SER A 43 0.81 -7.39 10.75
N GLN A 44 1.55 -8.42 10.33
CA GLN A 44 1.60 -8.81 8.91
C GLN A 44 0.20 -9.14 8.35
N ALA A 45 -0.68 -9.74 9.17
CA ALA A 45 -2.06 -10.02 8.80
C ALA A 45 -2.90 -8.74 8.59
N MET A 46 -2.63 -7.70 9.40
CA MET A 46 -3.28 -6.39 9.25
C MET A 46 -2.83 -5.69 7.96
N LEU A 47 -1.52 -5.67 7.68
CA LEU A 47 -1.01 -5.16 6.40
C LEU A 47 -1.57 -5.96 5.21
N SER A 48 -1.66 -7.28 5.32
CA SER A 48 -2.27 -8.12 4.28
C SER A 48 -3.74 -7.76 4.06
N SER A 49 -4.52 -7.58 5.13
CA SER A 49 -5.92 -7.18 5.02
C SER A 49 -6.09 -5.80 4.39
N LEU A 50 -5.19 -4.87 4.70
CA LEU A 50 -5.12 -3.53 4.13
C LEU A 50 -4.82 -3.59 2.62
N GLU A 51 -3.79 -4.35 2.21
CA GLU A 51 -3.44 -4.57 0.80
C GLU A 51 -4.56 -5.25 -0.02
N HIS A 52 -5.52 -5.91 0.65
CA HIS A 52 -6.69 -6.54 0.01
C HIS A 52 -7.98 -5.74 0.20
N ASN A 53 -7.92 -4.49 0.68
CA ASN A 53 -9.08 -3.61 0.92
C ASN A 53 -10.14 -4.21 1.86
N LYS A 54 -9.74 -5.11 2.77
CA LYS A 54 -10.62 -5.77 3.75
C LYS A 54 -10.65 -5.06 5.10
N TYR A 55 -9.90 -3.98 5.23
CA TYR A 55 -9.72 -3.24 6.48
C TYR A 55 -9.69 -1.74 6.17
N ILE A 56 -10.39 -0.95 6.99
CA ILE A 56 -10.31 0.52 6.98
C ILE A 56 -9.26 0.92 8.02
N PRO A 57 -8.03 1.25 7.61
CA PRO A 57 -6.99 1.67 8.54
C PRO A 57 -7.27 3.07 9.08
N ASN A 58 -6.72 3.37 10.25
CA ASN A 58 -6.65 4.75 10.72
C ASN A 58 -5.59 5.54 9.91
N ALA A 59 -5.71 6.87 9.90
CA ALA A 59 -4.79 7.73 9.15
C ALA A 59 -3.32 7.60 9.62
N GLN A 60 -3.09 7.38 10.91
CA GLN A 60 -1.74 7.23 11.47
C GLN A 60 -1.01 6.00 10.90
N LEU A 61 -1.72 4.87 10.76
CA LEU A 61 -1.19 3.64 10.18
C LEU A 61 -0.82 3.83 8.71
N ILE A 62 -1.68 4.52 7.94
CA ILE A 62 -1.38 4.86 6.54
C ILE A 62 -0.12 5.70 6.45
N ILE A 63 -0.02 6.77 7.25
CA ILE A 63 1.14 7.65 7.26
C ILE A 63 2.42 6.88 7.60
N ALA A 64 2.39 6.04 8.63
CA ALA A 64 3.55 5.24 9.03
C ALA A 64 4.01 4.26 7.93
N LEU A 65 3.07 3.61 7.24
CA LEU A 65 3.37 2.70 6.13
C LEU A 65 3.91 3.46 4.91
N CYS A 66 3.33 4.62 4.59
CA CYS A 66 3.82 5.49 3.52
C CYS A 66 5.24 5.98 3.79
N GLN A 67 5.54 6.39 5.03
CA GLN A 67 6.89 6.77 5.44
C GLN A 67 7.89 5.60 5.30
N ARG A 68 7.52 4.40 5.77
CA ARG A 68 8.35 3.20 5.64
C ARG A 68 8.68 2.87 4.19
N LEU A 69 7.71 3.04 3.30
CA LEU A 69 7.86 2.78 1.87
C LEU A 69 8.37 3.98 1.09
N SER A 70 8.66 5.11 1.75
CA SER A 70 9.09 6.36 1.11
C SER A 70 8.14 6.81 -0.03
N ILE A 71 6.83 6.63 0.17
CA ILE A 71 5.80 7.06 -0.77
C ILE A 71 5.54 8.55 -0.55
N SER A 72 5.67 9.35 -1.61
CA SER A 72 5.30 10.76 -1.55
C SER A 72 3.78 10.91 -1.51
N LEU A 73 3.28 11.78 -0.64
CA LEU A 73 1.83 12.03 -0.49
C LEU A 73 1.20 12.57 -1.79
N GLU A 74 1.99 13.13 -2.70
CA GLU A 74 1.57 13.55 -4.04
C GLU A 74 1.07 12.36 -4.89
N GLN A 75 1.73 11.20 -4.80
CA GLN A 75 1.28 9.96 -5.46
C GLN A 75 -0.02 9.43 -4.85
N LEU A 76 -0.28 9.75 -3.59
CA LEU A 76 -1.48 9.38 -2.85
C LEU A 76 -2.67 10.27 -3.22
N ASN A 77 -2.42 11.55 -3.52
CA ASN A 77 -3.44 12.55 -3.87
C ASN A 77 -4.14 12.23 -5.21
N LEU A 78 -3.46 11.52 -6.12
CA LEU A 78 -4.05 11.07 -7.39
C LEU A 78 -5.04 9.90 -7.24
N ALA A 79 -5.06 9.22 -6.08
CA ALA A 79 -5.86 8.00 -5.87
C ALA A 79 -7.28 8.23 -5.31
N GLU A 80 -7.69 9.50 -5.23
CA GLU A 80 -8.99 10.00 -4.76
C GLU A 80 -9.36 9.77 -3.27
N ASN A 81 -9.68 10.89 -2.62
CA ASN A 81 -10.57 11.02 -1.45
C ASN A 81 -10.17 10.29 -0.15
N TYR A 82 -9.01 10.64 0.41
CA TYR A 82 -8.86 10.56 1.86
C TYR A 82 -9.14 11.96 2.43
N ALA A 83 -10.31 12.14 3.05
CA ALA A 83 -10.56 13.30 3.90
C ALA A 83 -9.58 13.21 5.08
N ILE A 84 -8.38 13.75 4.90
CA ILE A 84 -7.48 14.03 6.01
C ILE A 84 -8.11 15.24 6.68
N SER A 85 -8.98 15.00 7.65
CA SER A 85 -9.33 16.03 8.63
C SER A 85 -8.03 16.44 9.30
N ASN A 86 -7.47 17.56 8.86
CA ASN A 86 -6.37 18.21 9.55
C ASN A 86 -6.95 18.86 10.80
N ASP A 87 -7.24 18.06 11.82
CA ASP A 87 -7.48 18.55 13.16
C ASP A 87 -6.12 18.85 13.81
N LYS A 88 -5.56 20.00 13.42
CA LYS A 88 -4.56 20.72 14.22
C LYS A 88 -4.83 22.22 14.09
N ASN A 89 -5.65 22.68 15.04
CA ASN A 89 -5.81 24.04 15.57
C ASN A 89 -6.36 25.12 14.62
#